data_AF-A0A2X0XTE9-F1
#
_entry.id   AF-A0A2X0XTE9-F1
#
_cell.length_a   1.000
_cell.length_b   1.000
_cell.length_c   1.000
_cell.angle_alpha   90.00
_cell.angle_beta   90.00
_cell.angle_gamma   90.00
#
_symmetry.space_group_name_H-M   'P 1'
#
loop_
_entity.id
_entity.type
_entity.pdbx_description
1 polymer ?
#
loop_
_entity_poly.entity_id
_entity_poly.type
_entity_poly.pdbx_seq_one_letter_code
_entity_poly.pdbx_strand_id
1 'polypeptide(L)'
;MNKSTCIHYNPRYGWDLNSDANLEMRLFAKAQRRQVTILSYGCDLDHHTIKKIARHYLTRKKFSEADTTIEIRYDIYDANSSKHEESQYYWKTYFISERTLAAFLQALRRLSGTHIHCEFNVRGHFEVKINGVEFSTRVLKPLDYPSMYKEDLIGRYLLFIDTESPDNEMIRHKIHLLPKELQSLSLPLDSSQLQWQLLVKDWITAILRYDV
;
A
#
# COMPACT_ATOMS: atom_id res chain seq x y z
N MET A 1 31.60 24.99 16.50
CA MET A 1 30.30 24.29 16.39
C MET A 1 29.67 24.67 15.06
N ASN A 2 29.53 23.73 14.13
CA ASN A 2 28.80 23.99 12.89
C ASN A 2 27.33 24.23 13.23
N LYS A 3 26.80 25.39 12.87
CA LYS A 3 25.36 25.67 13.00
C LYS A 3 24.61 24.66 12.12
N SER A 4 23.55 24.06 12.67
CA SER A 4 22.65 23.22 11.88
C SER A 4 22.06 24.06 10.74
N THR A 5 22.17 23.57 9.52
CA THR A 5 21.62 24.23 8.32
C THR A 5 20.11 24.14 8.25
N CYS A 6 19.48 23.27 9.04
CA CYS A 6 18.04 22.99 8.96
C CYS A 6 17.23 23.62 10.08
N ILE A 7 17.79 23.73 11.29
CA ILE A 7 17.08 24.24 12.48
C ILE A 7 17.88 25.33 13.19
N HIS A 8 17.16 26.33 13.71
CA HIS A 8 17.70 27.34 14.60
C HIS A 8 16.85 27.41 15.87
N TYR A 9 17.40 27.97 16.95
CA TYR A 9 16.64 28.21 18.16
C TYR A 9 16.11 29.64 18.16
N ASN A 10 14.79 29.81 18.25
CA ASN A 10 14.15 31.09 18.49
C ASN A 10 13.89 31.28 20.00
N PRO A 11 14.44 32.34 20.63
CA PRO A 11 14.28 32.57 22.07
C PRO A 11 12.82 32.73 22.54
N ARG A 12 11.87 33.07 21.66
CA ARG A 12 10.48 33.30 22.05
C ARG A 12 9.62 32.05 22.07
N TYR A 13 9.94 31.04 21.26
CA TYR A 13 9.07 29.88 21.06
C TYR A 13 9.81 28.56 20.82
N GLY A 14 11.14 28.55 20.96
CA GLY A 14 11.95 27.33 20.91
C GLY A 14 12.56 27.05 19.54
N TRP A 15 12.86 25.77 19.27
CA TRP A 15 13.46 25.33 18.02
C TRP A 15 12.53 25.57 16.83
N ASP A 16 13.06 26.16 15.75
CA ASP A 16 12.37 26.51 14.51
C ASP A 16 13.21 26.07 13.30
N LEU A 17 12.57 25.99 12.14
CA LEU A 17 13.22 25.66 10.87
C LEU A 17 13.76 26.93 10.21
N ASN A 18 14.97 26.84 9.66
CA ASN A 18 15.50 27.91 8.80
C ASN A 18 14.58 28.12 7.60
N SER A 19 14.51 29.34 7.04
CA SER A 19 13.61 29.68 5.92
C SER A 19 13.75 28.72 4.72
N ASP A 20 14.98 28.34 4.39
CA ASP A 20 15.28 27.45 3.27
C ASP A 20 14.84 26.01 3.58
N ALA A 21 15.09 25.55 4.81
CA ALA A 21 14.57 24.25 5.29
C ALA A 21 13.04 24.23 5.38
N ASN A 22 12.41 25.37 5.70
CA ASN A 22 10.95 25.53 5.68
C ASN A 22 10.41 25.43 4.25
N LEU A 23 11.09 26.03 3.26
CA LEU A 23 10.72 25.89 1.85
C LEU A 23 10.92 24.46 1.36
N GLU A 24 12.07 23.83 1.64
CA GLU A 24 12.35 22.45 1.29
C GLU A 24 11.35 21.47 1.93
N MET A 25 11.03 21.63 3.22
CA MET A 25 10.03 20.81 3.90
C MET A 25 8.61 21.06 3.37
N ARG A 26 8.27 22.30 2.98
CA ARG A 26 6.99 22.61 2.32
C ARG A 26 6.92 22.00 0.92
N LEU A 27 8.00 22.07 0.14
CA LEU A 27 8.08 21.46 -1.18
C LEU A 27 8.02 19.93 -1.08
N PHE A 28 8.71 19.35 -0.11
CA PHE A 28 8.63 17.93 0.24
C PHE A 28 7.20 17.55 0.64
N ALA A 29 6.57 18.27 1.58
CA ALA A 29 5.19 18.00 1.99
C ALA A 29 4.18 18.20 0.84
N LYS A 30 4.38 19.21 -0.03
CA LYS A 30 3.56 19.43 -1.24
C LYS A 30 3.75 18.30 -2.26
N ALA A 31 4.98 17.80 -2.42
CA ALA A 31 5.27 16.65 -3.27
C ALA A 31 4.64 15.36 -2.72
N GLN A 32 4.78 15.10 -1.42
CA GLN A 32 4.15 13.96 -0.72
C GLN A 32 2.63 13.97 -0.85
N ARG A 33 2.00 15.15 -0.80
CA ARG A 33 0.54 15.32 -1.03
C ARG A 33 0.09 14.98 -2.45
N ARG A 34 1.01 14.75 -3.40
CA ARG A 34 0.71 14.44 -4.80
C ARG A 34 1.25 13.09 -5.23
N GLN A 35 1.51 12.21 -4.28
CA GLN A 35 1.89 10.82 -4.54
C GLN A 35 0.93 9.91 -3.81
N VAL A 36 0.42 8.87 -4.49
CA VAL A 36 -0.44 7.86 -3.86
C VAL A 36 -0.22 6.50 -4.48
N THR A 37 -0.21 5.46 -3.65
CA THR A 37 -0.29 4.09 -4.14
C THR A 37 -1.76 3.73 -4.26
N ILE A 38 -2.19 3.20 -5.40
CA ILE A 38 -3.50 2.58 -5.54
C ILE A 38 -3.29 1.07 -5.53
N LEU A 39 -3.91 0.39 -4.56
CA LEU A 39 -3.88 -1.05 -4.43
C LEU A 39 -5.23 -1.62 -4.84
N SER A 40 -5.22 -2.60 -5.74
CA SER A 40 -6.35 -3.49 -5.98
C SER A 40 -6.07 -4.86 -5.38
N TYR A 41 -6.90 -5.33 -4.46
CA TYR A 41 -6.68 -6.63 -3.83
C TYR A 41 -7.96 -7.46 -3.69
N GLY A 42 -7.81 -8.77 -3.68
CA GLY A 42 -8.91 -9.73 -3.55
C GLY A 42 -8.49 -11.11 -4.06
N CYS A 43 -9.47 -11.91 -4.48
CA CYS A 43 -9.26 -13.22 -5.06
C CYS A 43 -9.96 -13.27 -6.42
N ASP A 44 -9.29 -13.82 -7.44
CA ASP A 44 -9.80 -13.92 -8.82
C ASP A 44 -10.16 -12.55 -9.41
N LEU A 45 -9.23 -11.59 -9.33
CA LEU A 45 -9.44 -10.25 -9.89
C LEU A 45 -9.52 -10.31 -11.42
N ASP A 46 -10.26 -9.40 -12.05
CA ASP A 46 -10.26 -9.27 -13.51
C ASP A 46 -9.04 -8.45 -13.99
N HIS A 47 -7.87 -9.11 -14.05
CA HIS A 47 -6.61 -8.47 -14.45
C HIS A 47 -6.68 -7.83 -15.84
N HIS A 48 -7.45 -8.39 -16.77
CA HIS A 48 -7.57 -7.85 -18.12
C HIS A 48 -8.33 -6.53 -18.14
N THR A 49 -9.47 -6.47 -17.45
CA THR A 49 -10.26 -5.24 -17.36
C THR A 49 -9.55 -4.19 -16.52
N ILE A 50 -8.93 -4.58 -15.40
CA ILE A 50 -8.05 -3.69 -14.62
C ILE A 50 -6.95 -3.09 -15.50
N LYS A 51 -6.27 -3.92 -16.29
CA LYS A 51 -5.22 -3.48 -17.25
C LYS A 51 -5.74 -2.47 -18.25
N LYS A 52 -6.94 -2.69 -18.81
CA LYS A 52 -7.57 -1.76 -19.76
C LYS A 52 -7.90 -0.42 -19.11
N ILE A 53 -8.53 -0.44 -17.93
CA ILE A 53 -8.88 0.78 -17.18
C ILE A 53 -7.60 1.56 -16.82
N ALA A 54 -6.60 0.89 -16.24
CA ALA A 54 -5.33 1.52 -15.89
C ALA A 54 -4.68 2.18 -17.10
N ARG A 55 -4.62 1.52 -18.26
CA ARG A 55 -4.07 2.09 -19.50
C ARG A 55 -4.88 3.26 -20.06
N HIS A 56 -6.18 3.30 -19.82
CA HIS A 56 -7.05 4.38 -20.29
C HIS A 56 -6.83 5.67 -19.49
N TYR A 57 -6.65 5.56 -18.16
CA TYR A 57 -6.57 6.72 -17.27
C TYR A 57 -5.14 7.14 -16.90
N LEU A 58 -4.20 6.21 -16.87
CA LEU A 58 -2.83 6.43 -16.39
C LEU A 58 -1.84 6.64 -17.54
N THR A 59 -0.97 7.63 -17.42
CA THR A 59 0.15 7.85 -18.36
C THR A 59 1.50 7.59 -17.70
N ARG A 60 2.52 7.21 -18.46
CA ARG A 60 3.91 7.10 -17.97
C ARG A 60 4.70 8.40 -18.12
N LYS A 61 4.17 9.39 -18.84
CA LYS A 61 4.81 10.69 -19.01
C LYS A 61 4.20 11.66 -18.01
N LYS A 62 5.05 12.30 -17.22
CA LYS A 62 4.64 13.43 -16.38
C LYS A 62 4.17 14.55 -17.30
N PHE A 63 2.95 15.04 -17.11
CA PHE A 63 2.50 16.26 -17.78
C PHE A 63 3.38 17.42 -17.29
N SER A 64 3.87 18.26 -18.20
CA SER A 64 4.79 19.37 -17.89
C SER A 64 4.23 20.25 -16.77
N GLU A 65 4.93 20.33 -15.64
CA GLU A 65 4.77 21.20 -14.45
C GLU A 65 3.34 21.63 -14.02
N ALA A 66 2.30 20.97 -14.51
CA ALA A 66 0.93 21.30 -14.16
C ALA A 66 0.74 20.94 -12.70
N ASP A 67 0.44 21.95 -11.90
CA ASP A 67 0.25 21.91 -10.45
C ASP A 67 -0.93 21.01 -10.01
N THR A 68 -1.47 20.19 -10.90
CA THR A 68 -2.62 19.28 -10.69
C THR A 68 -2.29 17.83 -11.03
N THR A 69 -1.02 17.50 -11.29
CA THR A 69 -0.59 16.14 -11.62
C THR A 69 -0.26 15.36 -10.34
N ILE A 70 -0.85 14.18 -10.22
CA ILE A 70 -0.62 13.22 -9.16
C ILE A 70 0.22 12.08 -9.71
N GLU A 71 1.25 11.69 -8.97
CA GLU A 71 2.05 10.50 -9.21
C GLU A 71 1.37 9.28 -8.57
N ILE A 72 1.18 8.24 -9.36
CA ILE A 72 0.50 7.01 -8.97
C ILE A 72 1.48 5.84 -9.04
N ARG A 73 1.58 5.08 -7.96
CA ARG A 73 2.04 3.69 -8.01
C ARG A 73 0.82 2.80 -8.03
N TYR A 74 0.68 1.96 -9.04
CA TYR A 74 -0.45 1.04 -9.13
C TYR A 74 0.01 -0.38 -8.77
N ASP A 75 -0.62 -0.97 -7.77
CA ASP A 75 -0.27 -2.28 -7.22
C ASP A 75 -1.49 -3.22 -7.24
N ILE A 76 -1.24 -4.51 -7.38
CA ILE A 76 -2.28 -5.54 -7.40
C ILE A 76 -1.84 -6.69 -6.49
N TYR A 77 -2.72 -7.10 -5.57
CA TYR A 77 -2.56 -8.33 -4.80
C TYR A 77 -3.74 -9.27 -5.08
N ASP A 78 -3.49 -10.33 -5.84
CA ASP A 78 -4.48 -11.38 -6.06
C ASP A 78 -4.11 -12.61 -5.24
N ALA A 79 -4.99 -13.00 -4.32
CA ALA A 79 -4.87 -14.22 -3.54
C ALA A 79 -4.71 -15.47 -4.45
N ASN A 80 -5.29 -15.43 -5.66
CA ASN A 80 -5.09 -16.46 -6.66
C ASN A 80 -3.94 -16.12 -7.60
N SER A 81 -2.72 -16.28 -7.08
CA SER A 81 -1.50 -16.05 -7.87
C SER A 81 -1.32 -17.05 -9.02
N SER A 82 -2.09 -18.14 -9.09
CA SER A 82 -1.95 -19.17 -10.12
C SER A 82 -2.62 -18.81 -11.45
N LYS A 83 -3.64 -17.95 -11.44
CA LYS A 83 -4.42 -17.59 -12.64
C LYS A 83 -3.77 -16.50 -13.49
N HIS A 84 -2.73 -15.86 -12.97
CA HIS A 84 -2.17 -14.66 -13.58
C HIS A 84 -0.65 -14.72 -13.57
N GLU A 85 -0.02 -14.56 -14.74
CA GLU A 85 1.42 -14.29 -14.82
C GLU A 85 1.73 -13.05 -13.97
N GLU A 86 2.83 -13.10 -13.22
CA GLU A 86 3.25 -12.07 -12.27
C GLU A 86 2.95 -10.66 -12.77
N SER A 87 2.26 -9.90 -11.92
CA SER A 87 1.63 -8.65 -12.31
C SER A 87 2.65 -7.71 -12.95
N GLN A 88 2.46 -7.40 -14.23
CA GLN A 88 3.29 -6.46 -15.00
C GLN A 88 3.22 -5.00 -14.46
N TYR A 89 2.55 -4.80 -13.32
CA TYR A 89 2.21 -3.53 -12.69
C TYR A 89 3.07 -3.20 -11.50
N TYR A 90 3.75 -4.20 -10.91
CA TYR A 90 4.76 -3.93 -9.92
C TYR A 90 5.77 -2.91 -10.47
N TRP A 91 5.97 -1.83 -9.70
CA TRP A 91 7.05 -0.86 -9.86
C TRP A 91 6.95 0.17 -10.98
N LYS A 92 5.79 0.31 -11.63
CA LYS A 92 5.61 1.40 -12.59
C LYS A 92 5.02 2.63 -11.93
N THR A 93 5.74 3.74 -12.04
CA THR A 93 5.22 5.07 -11.77
C THR A 93 4.37 5.53 -12.95
N TYR A 94 3.18 6.00 -12.63
CA TYR A 94 2.25 6.62 -13.55
C TYR A 94 1.89 8.03 -13.08
N PHE A 95 1.24 8.78 -13.96
CA PHE A 95 0.73 10.11 -13.67
C PHE A 95 -0.74 10.20 -14.09
N ILE A 96 -1.50 10.97 -13.33
CA ILE A 96 -2.91 11.26 -13.57
C ILE A 96 -3.20 12.70 -13.13
N SER A 97 -4.19 13.36 -13.72
CA SER A 97 -4.66 14.65 -13.21
C SER A 97 -5.63 14.45 -12.04
N GLU A 98 -5.68 15.41 -11.11
CA GLU A 98 -6.69 15.43 -10.03
C GLU A 98 -8.13 15.25 -10.57
N ARG A 99 -8.46 15.92 -11.70
CA ARG A 99 -9.80 15.86 -12.31
C ARG A 99 -10.16 14.46 -12.81
N THR A 100 -9.19 13.70 -13.31
CA THR A 100 -9.42 12.36 -13.88
C THR A 100 -9.29 11.24 -12.85
N LEU A 101 -8.70 11.51 -11.68
CA LEU A 101 -8.54 10.52 -10.61
C LEU A 101 -9.90 9.98 -10.14
N ALA A 102 -10.90 10.83 -9.91
CA ALA A 102 -12.22 10.39 -9.46
C ALA A 102 -12.88 9.42 -10.45
N ALA A 103 -12.78 9.68 -11.75
CA ALA A 103 -13.31 8.81 -12.80
C ALA A 103 -12.57 7.47 -12.86
N PHE A 104 -11.24 7.50 -12.70
CA PHE A 104 -10.43 6.28 -12.63
C PHE A 104 -10.86 5.38 -11.46
N LEU A 105 -10.99 5.95 -10.26
CA LEU A 105 -11.41 5.21 -9.07
C LEU A 105 -12.85 4.68 -9.19
N GLN A 106 -13.75 5.46 -9.79
CA GLN A 106 -15.12 5.01 -10.04
C GLN A 106 -15.16 3.84 -11.03
N ALA A 107 -14.30 3.85 -12.05
CA ALA A 107 -14.19 2.75 -13.00
C ALA A 107 -13.67 1.47 -12.30
N LEU A 108 -12.67 1.58 -11.42
CA LEU A 108 -12.17 0.45 -10.63
C LEU A 108 -13.24 -0.14 -9.71
N ARG A 109 -14.02 0.70 -9.01
CA ARG A 109 -15.08 0.24 -8.08
C ARG A 109 -16.18 -0.61 -8.70
N ARG A 110 -16.31 -0.61 -10.03
CA ARG A 110 -17.28 -1.46 -10.74
C ARG A 110 -16.78 -2.89 -10.89
N LEU A 111 -15.50 -3.14 -10.61
CA LEU A 111 -14.88 -4.46 -10.68
C LEU A 111 -15.00 -5.18 -9.33
N SER A 112 -14.78 -6.49 -9.37
CA SER A 112 -14.63 -7.32 -8.17
C SER A 112 -13.32 -6.99 -7.44
N GLY A 113 -13.32 -7.22 -6.13
CA GLY A 113 -12.19 -6.92 -5.26
C GLY A 113 -12.35 -5.60 -4.52
N THR A 114 -11.27 -5.22 -3.85
CA THR A 114 -11.17 -3.99 -3.06
C THR A 114 -10.10 -3.09 -3.67
N HIS A 115 -10.42 -1.83 -3.91
CA HIS A 115 -9.54 -0.85 -4.54
C HIS A 115 -9.36 0.34 -3.61
N ILE A 116 -8.15 0.57 -3.10
CA ILE A 116 -7.91 1.58 -2.06
C ILE A 116 -6.68 2.43 -2.35
N HIS A 117 -6.62 3.60 -1.72
CA HIS A 117 -5.41 4.40 -1.60
C HIS A 117 -4.56 3.93 -0.42
N CYS A 118 -3.28 3.82 -0.67
CA CYS A 118 -2.24 3.53 0.31
C CYS A 118 -1.17 4.61 0.28
N GLU A 119 -0.48 4.76 1.41
CA GLU A 119 0.61 5.70 1.56
C GLU A 119 1.73 5.35 0.58
N PHE A 120 2.14 6.32 -0.23
CA PHE A 120 3.05 6.07 -1.34
C PHE A 120 4.40 5.49 -0.90
N ASN A 121 4.86 5.91 0.27
CA ASN A 121 6.16 5.57 0.83
C ASN A 121 6.13 4.43 1.85
N VAL A 122 4.95 3.86 2.13
CA VAL A 122 4.83 2.71 3.05
C VAL A 122 4.60 1.45 2.23
N ARG A 123 5.71 0.85 1.83
CA ARG A 123 5.80 -0.56 1.40
C ARG A 123 6.90 -1.21 2.22
N GLY A 124 6.51 -1.92 3.25
CA GLY A 124 7.42 -2.65 4.12
C GLY A 124 7.23 -4.15 3.98
N HIS A 125 8.15 -4.88 4.60
CA HIS A 125 7.94 -6.28 4.92
C HIS A 125 7.89 -6.44 6.43
N PHE A 126 7.19 -7.47 6.89
CA PHE A 126 7.19 -7.88 8.29
C PHE A 126 7.32 -9.39 8.36
N GLU A 127 8.40 -9.83 8.97
CA GLU A 127 8.79 -11.22 9.04
C GLU A 127 8.51 -11.82 10.43
N VAL A 128 8.05 -13.07 10.46
CA VAL A 128 7.90 -13.84 11.69
C VAL A 128 8.43 -15.26 11.53
N LYS A 129 9.07 -15.76 12.58
CA LYS A 129 9.56 -17.14 12.63
C LYS A 129 8.55 -18.06 13.32
N ILE A 130 8.14 -19.13 12.64
CA ILE A 130 7.24 -20.17 13.15
C ILE A 130 7.87 -21.53 12.85
N ASN A 131 8.09 -22.36 13.88
CA ASN A 131 8.68 -23.71 13.74
C ASN A 131 9.97 -23.77 12.91
N GLY A 132 10.80 -22.72 12.97
CA GLY A 132 12.07 -22.65 12.23
C GLY A 132 11.99 -21.99 10.86
N VAL A 133 10.79 -21.79 10.29
CA VAL A 133 10.55 -21.14 8.98
C VAL A 133 10.29 -19.64 9.16
N GLU A 134 10.90 -18.80 8.32
CA GLU A 134 10.75 -17.34 8.36
C GLU A 134 9.72 -16.87 7.34
N PHE A 135 8.48 -16.68 7.79
CA PHE A 135 7.41 -16.20 6.92
C PHE A 135 7.50 -14.68 6.73
N SER A 136 7.33 -14.23 5.49
CA SER A 136 7.36 -12.81 5.12
C SER A 136 5.95 -12.32 4.78
N THR A 137 5.64 -11.09 5.18
CA THR A 137 4.39 -10.42 4.78
C THR A 137 4.71 -9.09 4.13
N ARG A 138 3.88 -8.67 3.17
CA ARG A 138 3.91 -7.32 2.60
C ARG A 138 3.02 -6.42 3.42
N VAL A 139 3.55 -5.27 3.83
CA VAL A 139 2.85 -4.28 4.66
C VAL A 139 2.52 -3.05 3.82
N LEU A 140 1.24 -2.69 3.80
CA LEU A 140 0.72 -1.45 3.21
C LEU A 140 -0.04 -0.65 4.28
N LYS A 141 0.00 0.67 4.16
CA LYS A 141 -0.79 1.57 5.03
C LYS A 141 -1.85 2.29 4.21
N PRO A 142 -3.13 1.91 4.32
CA PRO A 142 -4.23 2.64 3.72
C PRO A 142 -4.24 4.12 4.13
N LEU A 143 -4.51 5.00 3.17
CA LEU A 143 -4.80 6.43 3.40
C LEU A 143 -6.30 6.71 3.42
N ASP A 144 -7.11 5.80 2.86
CA ASP A 144 -8.53 6.03 2.67
C ASP A 144 -9.29 6.12 4.00
N TYR A 145 -9.93 7.29 4.23
CA TYR A 145 -11.12 7.44 5.08
C TYR A 145 -12.33 7.60 4.17
N PRO A 146 -13.33 6.72 4.21
CA PRO A 146 -14.40 6.95 3.25
C PRO A 146 -15.80 6.50 3.67
N SER A 147 -16.70 7.47 3.68
CA SER A 147 -18.13 7.31 3.39
C SER A 147 -18.45 6.62 2.05
N MET A 148 -17.43 6.19 1.30
CA MET A 148 -17.50 5.61 -0.03
C MET A 148 -17.09 4.12 -0.12
N TYR A 149 -16.56 3.51 0.94
CA TYR A 149 -16.28 2.07 0.98
C TYR A 149 -17.00 1.45 2.18
N LYS A 150 -17.38 0.19 2.07
CA LYS A 150 -18.23 -0.49 3.07
C LYS A 150 -17.50 -0.90 4.36
N GLU A 151 -16.19 -0.73 4.44
CA GLU A 151 -15.34 -1.18 5.55
C GLU A 151 -14.46 -0.03 6.06
N ASP A 152 -14.43 0.16 7.38
CA ASP A 152 -13.58 1.15 8.05
C ASP A 152 -12.14 0.59 8.16
N LEU A 153 -11.27 1.01 7.24
CA LEU A 153 -9.85 0.65 7.18
C LEU A 153 -8.95 1.72 7.82
N ILE A 154 -9.54 2.75 8.42
CA ILE A 154 -8.79 3.86 9.02
C ILE A 154 -8.07 3.36 10.26
N GLY A 155 -6.84 3.84 10.44
CA GLY A 155 -6.09 3.49 11.63
C GLY A 155 -5.60 2.04 11.59
N ARG A 156 -5.43 1.45 10.40
CA ARG A 156 -4.92 0.09 10.24
C ARG A 156 -3.79 -0.02 9.22
N TYR A 157 -2.95 -1.03 9.37
CA TYR A 157 -2.08 -1.59 8.33
C TYR A 157 -2.76 -2.78 7.69
N LEU A 158 -2.49 -3.00 6.40
CA LEU A 158 -2.89 -4.19 5.67
C LEU A 158 -1.67 -5.05 5.37
N LEU A 159 -1.77 -6.31 5.73
CA LEU A 159 -0.75 -7.32 5.55
C LEU A 159 -1.24 -8.39 4.59
N PHE A 160 -0.36 -8.77 3.67
CA PHE A 160 -0.59 -9.81 2.69
C PHE A 160 0.57 -10.80 2.72
N ILE A 161 0.32 -12.08 2.43
CA ILE A 161 1.42 -13.05 2.32
C ILE A 161 2.32 -12.60 1.16
N ASP A 162 3.61 -12.46 1.44
CA ASP A 162 4.59 -12.09 0.44
C ASP A 162 4.69 -13.19 -0.63
N THR A 163 4.37 -12.83 -1.87
CA THR A 163 4.36 -13.78 -2.98
C THR A 163 5.76 -14.10 -3.49
N GLU A 164 6.77 -13.33 -3.12
CA GLU A 164 8.15 -13.48 -3.64
C GLU A 164 9.04 -14.28 -2.68
N SER A 165 8.69 -14.39 -1.39
CA SER A 165 9.48 -15.15 -0.41
C SER A 165 9.38 -16.68 -0.62
N PRO A 166 10.51 -17.39 -0.77
CA PRO A 166 10.52 -18.85 -0.87
C PRO A 166 9.92 -19.55 0.37
N ASP A 167 10.15 -19.01 1.55
CA ASP A 167 9.66 -19.59 2.83
C ASP A 167 8.13 -19.56 2.93
N ASN A 168 7.46 -18.75 2.11
CA ASN A 168 6.00 -18.72 2.03
C ASN A 168 5.41 -19.76 1.06
N GLU A 169 6.22 -20.54 0.32
CA GLU A 169 5.75 -21.45 -0.72
C GLU A 169 4.63 -22.38 -0.23
N MET A 170 4.78 -22.94 0.98
CA MET A 170 3.81 -23.85 1.60
C MET A 170 2.42 -23.23 1.81
N ILE A 171 2.31 -21.91 1.97
CA ILE A 171 1.03 -21.22 2.19
C ILE A 171 0.56 -20.43 0.97
N ARG A 172 1.49 -19.91 0.14
CA ARG A 172 1.20 -19.01 -0.99
C ARG A 172 0.19 -19.61 -1.96
N HIS A 173 0.35 -20.90 -2.27
CA HIS A 173 -0.50 -21.56 -3.27
C HIS A 173 -1.93 -21.81 -2.79
N LYS A 174 -2.20 -21.78 -1.48
CA LYS A 174 -3.53 -22.05 -0.95
C LYS A 174 -4.30 -20.80 -0.50
N ILE A 175 -3.70 -19.60 -0.58
CA ILE A 175 -4.35 -18.36 -0.10
C ILE A 175 -5.72 -18.15 -0.75
N HIS A 176 -5.86 -18.38 -2.05
CA HIS A 176 -7.14 -18.29 -2.77
C HIS A 176 -8.23 -19.27 -2.33
N LEU A 177 -7.86 -20.34 -1.63
CA LEU A 177 -8.78 -21.37 -1.15
C LEU A 177 -9.26 -21.07 0.28
N LEU A 178 -8.68 -20.05 0.92
CA LEU A 178 -9.06 -19.62 2.26
C LEU A 178 -10.30 -18.71 2.23
N PRO A 179 -11.06 -18.65 3.33
CA PRO A 179 -12.05 -17.61 3.56
C PRO A 179 -11.44 -16.21 3.40
N LYS A 180 -12.23 -15.24 2.92
CA LYS A 180 -11.79 -13.89 2.59
C LYS A 180 -11.06 -13.21 3.77
N GLU A 181 -11.50 -13.50 4.99
CA GLU A 181 -10.96 -12.94 6.24
C GLU A 181 -9.54 -13.44 6.54
N LEU A 182 -9.14 -14.58 5.98
CA LEU A 182 -7.78 -15.14 6.13
C LEU A 182 -6.86 -14.80 4.96
N GLN A 183 -7.38 -14.24 3.86
CA GLN A 183 -6.57 -13.87 2.69
C GLN A 183 -5.70 -12.63 2.91
N SER A 184 -6.05 -11.80 3.90
CA SER A 184 -5.31 -10.61 4.30
C SER A 184 -5.52 -10.34 5.78
N LEU A 185 -4.53 -9.74 6.44
CA LEU A 185 -4.62 -9.34 7.84
C LEU A 185 -4.68 -7.82 7.97
N SER A 186 -5.53 -7.33 8.87
CA SER A 186 -5.60 -5.91 9.20
C SER A 186 -5.16 -5.68 10.65
N LEU A 187 -4.18 -4.80 10.85
CA LEU A 187 -3.58 -4.52 12.16
C LEU A 187 -3.79 -3.07 12.58
N PRO A 188 -4.07 -2.73 13.84
CA PRO A 188 -4.16 -1.35 14.30
C PRO A 188 -2.83 -0.57 14.17
N LEU A 189 -2.89 0.73 13.86
CA LEU A 189 -1.69 1.60 13.73
C LEU A 189 -0.92 1.77 15.05
N ASP A 190 -1.61 1.72 16.18
CA ASP A 190 -1.08 1.90 17.53
C ASP A 190 -0.53 0.61 18.15
N SER A 191 -0.55 -0.49 17.41
CA SER A 191 0.00 -1.76 17.88
C SER A 191 1.53 -1.73 17.94
N SER A 192 2.08 -2.16 19.07
CA SER A 192 3.51 -2.40 19.27
C SER A 192 4.04 -3.52 18.37
N GLN A 193 5.35 -3.54 18.14
CA GLN A 193 6.01 -4.58 17.35
C GLN A 193 5.76 -6.00 17.92
N LEU A 194 5.68 -6.14 19.25
CA LEU A 194 5.37 -7.42 19.89
C LEU A 194 3.93 -7.88 19.56
N GLN A 195 2.96 -6.96 19.59
CA GLN A 195 1.58 -7.26 19.21
C GLN A 195 1.48 -7.65 17.73
N TRP A 196 2.19 -6.95 16.85
CA TRP A 196 2.30 -7.36 15.45
C TRP A 196 2.84 -8.77 15.31
N GLN A 197 3.93 -9.09 16.01
CA GLN A 197 4.53 -10.41 15.94
C GLN A 197 3.54 -11.50 16.38
N LEU A 198 2.77 -11.27 17.44
CA LEU A 198 1.74 -12.21 17.90
C LEU A 198 0.62 -12.36 16.88
N LEU A 199 0.03 -11.26 16.42
CA LEU A 199 -1.10 -11.28 15.49
C LEU A 199 -0.73 -11.89 14.12
N VAL A 200 0.45 -11.58 13.60
CA VAL A 200 0.95 -12.18 12.35
C VAL A 200 1.24 -13.66 12.53
N LYS A 201 1.82 -14.08 13.66
CA LYS A 201 2.03 -15.50 13.96
C LYS A 201 0.71 -16.27 14.07
N ASP A 202 -0.28 -15.70 14.75
CA ASP A 202 -1.60 -16.31 14.90
C ASP A 202 -2.31 -16.46 13.56
N TRP A 203 -2.27 -15.41 12.73
CA TRP A 203 -2.82 -15.43 11.38
C TRP A 203 -2.16 -16.49 10.49
N ILE A 204 -0.82 -16.53 10.44
CA ILE A 204 -0.10 -17.52 9.62
C ILE A 204 -0.32 -18.94 10.16
N THR A 205 -0.39 -19.11 11.48
CA THR A 205 -0.72 -20.40 12.10
C THR A 205 -2.14 -20.85 11.72
N ALA A 206 -3.11 -19.93 11.67
CA ALA A 206 -4.45 -20.22 11.21
C ALA A 206 -4.47 -20.65 9.73
N ILE A 207 -3.70 -19.98 8.87
CA ILE A 207 -3.53 -20.38 7.47
C ILE A 207 -2.92 -21.79 7.39
N LEU A 208 -1.86 -22.07 8.15
CA LEU A 208 -1.18 -23.37 8.13
C LEU A 208 -2.12 -24.52 8.52
N ARG A 209 -2.96 -24.30 9.54
CA ARG A 209 -3.94 -25.28 10.04
C ARG A 209 -5.21 -25.40 9.19
N TYR A 210 -5.41 -24.49 8.23
CA TYR A 210 -6.59 -24.53 7.39
C TYR A 210 -6.46 -25.67 6.38
N ASP A 211 -7.32 -26.68 6.54
CA ASP A 211 -7.47 -27.80 5.62
C ASP A 211 -8.27 -27.35 4.40
N VAL A 212 -7.73 -27.64 3.22
CA VAL A 212 -8.25 -27.21 1.92
C VAL A 212 -8.59 -28.42 1.07
#